data_AF-A0A0G1CD78-F1
#
_entry.id   AF-A0A0G1CD78-F1
#
_cell.length_a   1.000
_cell.length_b   1.000
_cell.length_c   1.000
_cell.angle_alpha   90.00
_cell.angle_beta   90.00
_cell.angle_gamma   90.00
#
_symmetry.space_group_name_H-M   'P 1'
#
loop_
_entity.id
_entity.type
_entity.pdbx_description
1 polymer ?
#
loop_
_entity_poly.entity_id
_entity_poly.type
_entity_poly.pdbx_seq_one_letter_code
_entity_poly.pdbx_strand_id
1 'polypeptide(L)'
;MEKEAKEDGRKGRNFVPTDLGFLVNDFLVKYFSDILDLPFTATMENALDEIADGKREWQPLIAEFYRPFKEKLDFVQQKVETIEVPVEKTGEKCPEGKEGDIIIKQGRFGKFMACSRFPECKYTKNIQEKIDMKCPKCATGDVVIKNTKRKRRFFGCSRYPECDFASWTKPGVQKNPQMAP
;
A
#
# COMPACT_ATOMS: atom_id res chain seq x y z
N MET A 1 -7.02 18.88 14.42
CA MET A 1 -5.75 18.11 14.40
C MET A 1 -5.97 16.78 13.70
N GLU A 2 -6.11 16.81 12.37
CA GLU A 2 -6.10 15.59 11.56
C GLU A 2 -4.66 15.24 11.26
N LYS A 3 -4.07 14.35 12.06
CA LYS A 3 -2.81 13.72 11.67
C LYS A 3 -3.17 12.75 10.53
N GLU A 4 -2.80 13.10 9.31
CA GLU A 4 -2.97 12.24 8.13
C GLU A 4 -2.42 10.84 8.44
N ALA A 5 -3.21 9.80 8.11
CA ALA A 5 -2.75 8.43 8.21
C ALA A 5 -1.56 8.26 7.27
N LYS A 6 -0.42 7.77 7.77
CA LYS A 6 0.66 7.40 6.88
C LYS A 6 0.20 6.21 6.05
N GLU A 7 0.55 6.22 4.77
CA GLU A 7 0.26 5.20 3.76
C GLU A 7 0.88 3.81 4.08
N ASP A 8 1.64 3.68 5.17
CA ASP A 8 2.28 2.46 5.66
C ASP A 8 1.40 1.64 6.63
N GLY A 9 0.12 2.01 6.78
CA GLY A 9 -0.80 1.36 7.71
C GLY A 9 -0.53 1.68 9.18
N ARG A 10 0.26 2.73 9.48
CA ARG A 10 0.56 3.15 10.86
C ARG A 10 0.36 4.65 11.07
N LYS A 11 -0.53 5.01 11.99
CA LYS A 11 -0.72 6.40 12.43
C LYS A 11 -0.11 6.57 13.82
N GLY A 12 1.14 7.03 13.87
CA GLY A 12 1.89 7.14 15.11
C GLY A 12 2.31 5.77 15.65
N ARG A 13 1.84 5.40 16.85
CA ARG A 13 2.05 4.07 17.45
C ARG A 13 0.92 3.08 17.14
N ASN A 14 -0.13 3.52 16.43
CA ASN A 14 -1.31 2.72 16.18
C ASN A 14 -1.28 2.15 14.76
N PHE A 15 -1.77 0.93 14.60
CA PHE A 15 -2.06 0.36 13.30
C PHE A 15 -3.39 0.90 12.78
N VAL A 16 -3.44 1.23 11.50
CA VAL A 16 -4.64 1.69 10.81
C VAL A 16 -4.79 0.84 9.54
N PRO A 17 -5.90 0.13 9.36
CA PRO A 17 -6.14 -0.64 8.15
C PRO A 17 -6.15 0.27 6.91
N THR A 18 -5.67 -0.24 5.78
CA THR A 18 -5.75 0.44 4.49
C THR A 18 -7.03 0.03 3.76
N ASP A 19 -7.48 0.84 2.80
CA ASP A 19 -8.65 0.50 1.98
C ASP A 19 -8.46 -0.82 1.21
N LEU A 20 -7.24 -1.05 0.71
CA LEU A 20 -6.85 -2.33 0.13
C LEU A 20 -6.91 -3.47 1.16
N GLY A 21 -6.50 -3.20 2.41
CA GLY A 21 -6.57 -4.17 3.49
C GLY A 21 -8.00 -4.61 3.79
N PHE A 22 -8.95 -3.67 3.82
CA PHE A 22 -10.38 -3.99 3.95
C PHE A 22 -10.86 -4.82 2.76
N LEU A 23 -10.55 -4.42 1.53
CA LEU A 23 -10.98 -5.15 0.34
C LEU A 23 -10.48 -6.60 0.31
N VAL A 24 -9.19 -6.80 0.63
CA VAL A 24 -8.59 -8.13 0.69
C VAL A 24 -9.20 -8.94 1.83
N ASN A 25 -9.38 -8.34 3.02
CA ASN A 25 -9.99 -9.02 4.15
C ASN A 25 -11.42 -9.47 3.84
N ASP A 26 -12.25 -8.60 3.29
CA ASP A 26 -13.64 -8.92 2.95
C ASP A 26 -13.71 -10.03 1.90
N PHE A 27 -12.80 -10.01 0.93
CA PHE A 27 -12.67 -11.09 -0.03
C PHE A 27 -12.31 -12.41 0.64
N LEU A 28 -11.28 -12.42 1.49
CA LEU A 28 -10.82 -13.65 2.13
C LEU A 28 -11.88 -14.18 3.12
N VAL A 29 -12.55 -13.33 3.90
CA VAL A 29 -13.63 -13.76 4.79
C VAL A 29 -14.81 -14.34 4.00
N LYS A 30 -15.15 -13.76 2.83
CA LYS A 30 -16.25 -14.24 2.00
C LYS A 30 -16.00 -15.63 1.42
N TYR A 31 -14.79 -15.92 0.97
CA TYR A 31 -14.47 -17.16 0.24
C TYR A 31 -13.66 -18.17 1.03
N PHE A 32 -12.97 -17.77 2.10
CA PHE A 32 -11.99 -18.57 2.85
C PHE A 32 -12.20 -18.46 4.37
N SER A 33 -13.45 -18.27 4.84
CA SER A 33 -13.78 -18.13 6.27
C SER A 33 -13.36 -19.31 7.14
N ASP A 34 -13.38 -20.52 6.59
CA ASP A 34 -13.00 -21.78 7.21
C ASP A 34 -11.52 -21.87 7.60
N ILE A 35 -10.63 -21.26 6.82
CA ILE A 35 -9.18 -21.26 7.09
C ILE A 35 -8.71 -20.01 7.83
N LEU A 36 -9.59 -19.01 7.97
CA LEU A 36 -9.28 -17.74 8.64
C LEU A 36 -9.88 -17.62 10.04
N ASP A 37 -10.59 -18.64 10.50
CA ASP A 37 -11.12 -18.64 11.84
C ASP A 37 -10.01 -18.91 12.90
N LEU A 38 -10.24 -18.40 14.11
CA LEU A 38 -9.31 -18.59 15.22
C LEU A 38 -9.17 -20.08 15.62
N PRO A 39 -10.26 -20.88 15.67
CA PRO A 39 -10.15 -22.32 15.98
C PRO A 39 -9.28 -23.12 15.02
N PHE A 40 -9.36 -22.86 13.71
CA PHE A 40 -8.55 -23.49 12.68
C PHE A 40 -7.08 -23.18 12.90
N THR A 41 -6.76 -21.91 13.12
CA THR A 41 -5.38 -21.46 13.35
C THR A 41 -4.80 -22.17 14.58
N ALA A 42 -5.54 -22.21 15.69
CA ALA A 42 -5.11 -22.93 16.89
C ALA A 42 -4.94 -24.44 16.66
N THR A 43 -5.84 -25.08 15.90
CA THR A 43 -5.76 -26.52 15.60
C THR A 43 -4.54 -26.84 14.74
N MET A 44 -4.24 -26.01 13.74
CA MET A 44 -3.08 -26.18 12.87
C MET A 44 -1.77 -26.04 13.65
N GLU A 45 -1.63 -25.01 14.49
CA GLU A 45 -0.43 -24.80 15.30
C GLU A 45 -0.17 -25.99 16.25
N ASN A 46 -1.20 -26.46 16.96
CA ASN A 46 -1.08 -27.65 17.82
C ASN A 46 -0.61 -28.89 17.03
N ALA A 47 -1.13 -29.07 15.82
CA ALA A 47 -0.78 -30.22 15.00
C ALA A 47 0.63 -30.11 14.39
N LEU A 48 1.13 -28.89 14.16
CA LEU A 48 2.53 -28.64 13.80
C LEU A 48 3.48 -28.89 14.98
N ASP A 49 3.06 -28.55 16.21
CA ASP A 49 3.82 -28.89 17.42
C ASP A 49 3.93 -30.41 17.62
N GLU A 50 2.85 -31.16 17.38
CA GLU A 50 2.88 -32.63 17.41
C GLU A 50 3.87 -33.24 16.40
N ILE A 51 3.99 -32.63 15.22
CA ILE A 51 4.98 -33.02 14.21
C ILE A 51 6.39 -32.73 14.71
N ALA A 52 6.62 -31.55 15.30
CA ALA A 52 7.91 -31.17 15.86
C ALA A 52 8.36 -32.13 16.99
N ASP A 53 7.40 -32.61 17.80
CA ASP A 53 7.60 -33.62 18.83
C ASP A 53 7.75 -35.05 18.29
N GLY A 54 7.57 -35.27 16.98
CA GLY A 54 7.61 -36.59 16.34
C GLY A 54 6.39 -37.48 16.65
N LYS A 55 5.30 -36.91 17.17
CA LYS A 55 4.05 -37.62 17.49
C LYS A 55 3.14 -37.84 16.28
N ARG A 56 3.36 -37.09 15.20
CA ARG A 56 2.56 -37.12 13.98
C ARG A 56 3.43 -36.95 12.74
N GLU A 57 3.02 -37.58 11.63
CA GLU A 57 3.64 -37.36 10.32
C GLU A 57 3.08 -36.10 9.65
N TRP A 58 3.94 -35.34 8.97
CA TRP A 58 3.55 -34.07 8.37
C TRP A 58 2.85 -34.21 7.01
N GLN A 59 3.18 -35.24 6.23
CA GLN A 59 2.64 -35.44 4.89
C GLN A 59 1.12 -35.65 4.91
N PRO A 60 0.55 -36.50 5.80
CA PRO A 60 -0.90 -36.66 5.90
C PRO A 60 -1.60 -35.36 6.30
N LEU A 61 -1.05 -34.63 7.29
CA LEU A 61 -1.61 -33.36 7.75
C LEU A 61 -1.68 -32.31 6.64
N ILE A 62 -0.58 -32.14 5.88
CA ILE A 62 -0.57 -31.19 4.76
C ILE A 62 -1.53 -31.65 3.65
N ALA A 63 -1.64 -32.95 3.38
CA ALA A 63 -2.57 -33.47 2.39
C ALA A 63 -4.04 -33.27 2.78
N GLU A 64 -4.37 -33.43 4.06
CA GLU A 64 -5.69 -33.18 4.64
C GLU A 64 -6.10 -31.71 4.47
N PHE A 65 -5.17 -30.77 4.69
CA PHE A 65 -5.42 -29.35 4.48
C PHE A 65 -5.47 -28.95 3.01
N TYR A 66 -4.49 -29.40 2.22
CA TYR A 66 -4.26 -28.86 0.88
C TYR A 66 -5.32 -29.32 -0.13
N ARG A 67 -5.84 -30.55 -0.02
CA ARG A 67 -6.83 -31.06 -0.98
C ARG A 67 -8.13 -30.22 -0.98
N PRO A 68 -8.83 -30.01 0.15
CA PRO A 68 -10.01 -29.15 0.18
C PRO A 68 -9.69 -27.69 -0.19
N PHE A 69 -8.55 -27.18 0.27
CA PHE A 69 -8.11 -25.81 -0.05
C PHE A 69 -7.94 -25.62 -1.56
N LYS A 70 -7.33 -26.59 -2.26
CA LYS A 70 -7.08 -26.52 -3.69
C LYS A 70 -8.38 -26.50 -4.50
N GLU A 71 -9.34 -27.35 -4.15
CA GLU A 71 -10.66 -27.36 -4.78
C GLU A 71 -11.38 -26.02 -4.61
N LYS A 72 -11.31 -25.44 -3.42
CA LYS A 72 -11.87 -24.12 -3.13
C LYS A 72 -11.18 -23.02 -3.91
N LEU A 73 -9.85 -23.06 -3.98
CA LEU A 73 -9.05 -22.10 -4.75
C LEU A 73 -9.42 -22.13 -6.23
N ASP A 74 -9.54 -23.33 -6.82
CA ASP A 74 -9.91 -23.51 -8.22
C ASP A 74 -11.33 -23.01 -8.50
N PHE A 75 -12.26 -23.25 -7.57
CA PHE A 75 -13.63 -22.71 -7.64
C PHE A 75 -13.65 -21.18 -7.63
N VAL A 76 -12.90 -20.57 -6.70
CA VAL A 76 -12.82 -19.10 -6.58
C VAL A 76 -12.17 -18.50 -7.82
N GLN A 77 -11.10 -19.12 -8.34
CA GLN A 77 -10.40 -18.65 -9.53
C GLN A 77 -11.28 -18.69 -10.79
N GLN A 78 -12.20 -19.64 -10.89
CA GLN A 78 -13.12 -19.75 -12.04
C GLN A 78 -14.34 -18.82 -11.93
N LYS A 79 -14.88 -18.61 -10.73
CA LYS A 79 -16.16 -17.90 -10.54
C LYS A 79 -16.02 -16.43 -10.19
N VAL A 80 -14.87 -16.00 -9.68
CA VAL A 80 -14.67 -14.61 -9.31
C VAL A 80 -14.02 -13.88 -10.48
N GLU A 81 -14.80 -13.07 -11.18
CA GLU A 81 -14.24 -12.02 -12.04
C GLU A 81 -13.36 -11.11 -11.18
N THR A 82 -12.17 -10.80 -11.70
CA THR A 82 -11.15 -9.97 -11.04
C THR A 82 -11.78 -8.83 -10.26
N ILE A 83 -11.57 -8.82 -8.94
CA ILE A 83 -12.08 -7.74 -8.09
C ILE A 83 -11.50 -6.44 -8.60
N GLU A 84 -12.34 -5.58 -9.16
CA GLU A 84 -11.94 -4.24 -9.55
C GLU A 84 -11.66 -3.44 -8.27
N VAL A 85 -10.38 -3.23 -7.98
CA VAL A 85 -9.99 -2.30 -6.92
C VAL A 85 -10.53 -0.92 -7.32
N PRO A 86 -11.38 -0.28 -6.51
CA PRO A 86 -11.88 1.05 -6.84
C PRO A 86 -10.69 1.99 -6.98
N VAL A 87 -10.52 2.53 -8.18
CA VAL A 87 -9.46 3.49 -8.51
C VAL A 87 -10.02 4.90 -8.41
N GLU A 88 -9.33 5.77 -7.69
CA GLU A 88 -9.72 7.19 -7.63
C GLU A 88 -9.50 7.81 -9.02
N LYS A 89 -10.56 8.32 -9.64
CA LYS A 89 -10.47 9.07 -10.91
C LYS A 89 -10.01 10.49 -10.62
N THR A 90 -9.02 10.99 -11.35
CA THR A 90 -8.55 12.38 -11.17
C THR A 90 -9.40 13.38 -11.96
N GLY A 91 -10.22 12.91 -12.90
CA GLY A 91 -10.98 13.76 -13.83
C GLY A 91 -10.14 14.38 -14.95
N GLU A 92 -8.82 14.13 -14.97
CA GLU A 92 -7.92 14.59 -16.03
C GLU A 92 -7.87 13.57 -17.18
N LYS A 93 -7.87 14.05 -18.42
CA LYS A 93 -7.68 13.18 -19.59
C LYS A 93 -6.21 12.82 -19.77
N CYS A 94 -5.96 11.59 -20.24
CA CYS A 94 -4.60 11.13 -20.53
C CYS A 94 -3.95 12.01 -21.62
N PRO A 95 -2.73 12.54 -21.42
CA PRO A 95 -2.04 13.36 -22.43
C PRO A 95 -1.43 12.55 -23.58
N GLU A 96 -1.17 11.25 -23.37
CA GLU A 96 -0.59 10.36 -24.39
C GLU A 96 -1.66 9.58 -25.20
N GLY A 97 -2.90 9.53 -24.71
CA GLY A 97 -4.01 8.85 -25.37
C GLY A 97 -5.09 9.83 -25.81
N LYS A 98 -5.69 9.64 -26.99
CA LYS A 98 -6.82 10.47 -27.44
C LYS A 98 -8.09 10.24 -26.60
N GLU A 99 -8.18 9.10 -25.90
CA GLU A 99 -9.32 8.68 -25.09
C GLU A 99 -8.80 7.93 -23.85
N GLY A 100 -9.26 8.30 -22.65
CA GLY A 100 -8.89 7.65 -21.39
C GLY A 100 -8.75 8.64 -20.24
N ASP A 101 -9.23 8.26 -19.06
CA ASP A 101 -9.12 9.06 -17.84
C ASP A 101 -7.84 8.67 -17.09
N ILE A 102 -7.23 9.65 -16.42
CA ILE A 102 -6.18 9.38 -15.46
C ILE A 102 -6.83 8.88 -14.17
N ILE A 103 -6.33 7.74 -13.70
CA ILE A 103 -6.74 7.08 -12.46
C ILE A 103 -5.54 6.92 -11.53
N ILE A 104 -5.79 6.99 -10.23
CA ILE A 104 -4.79 6.72 -9.21
C ILE A 104 -4.80 5.23 -8.90
N LYS A 105 -3.67 4.57 -9.15
CA LYS A 105 -3.43 3.17 -8.82
C LYS A 105 -2.42 3.08 -7.68
N GLN A 106 -2.52 2.00 -6.90
CA GLN A 106 -1.54 1.69 -5.86
C GLN A 106 -0.50 0.71 -6.40
N GLY A 107 0.76 1.12 -6.39
CA GLY A 107 1.89 0.28 -6.80
C GLY A 107 2.81 -0.04 -5.64
N ARG A 108 3.87 -0.82 -5.90
CA ARG A 108 4.91 -1.18 -4.91
C ARG A 108 5.56 0.05 -4.24
N PHE A 109 5.56 1.19 -4.93
CA PHE A 109 6.24 2.42 -4.49
C PHE A 109 5.29 3.51 -3.99
N GLY A 110 4.00 3.19 -3.77
CA GLY A 110 2.97 4.14 -3.37
C GLY A 110 1.93 4.39 -4.47
N LYS A 111 1.05 5.36 -4.25
CA LYS A 111 0.06 5.79 -5.23
C LYS A 111 0.73 6.45 -6.45
N PHE A 112 0.28 6.11 -7.64
CA PHE A 112 0.72 6.70 -8.90
C PHE A 112 -0.47 6.91 -9.84
N MET A 113 -0.38 7.92 -10.69
CA MET A 113 -1.36 8.16 -11.75
C MET A 113 -1.04 7.26 -12.94
N ALA A 114 -2.06 6.60 -13.49
CA ALA A 114 -1.96 5.76 -14.67
C ALA A 114 -3.15 6.00 -15.59
N CYS A 115 -3.00 5.75 -16.89
CA CYS A 115 -4.14 5.75 -17.81
C CYS A 115 -5.09 4.58 -17.50
N SER A 116 -6.40 4.84 -17.55
CA SER A 116 -7.43 3.81 -17.36
C SER A 116 -7.37 2.70 -18.41
N ARG A 117 -6.86 2.99 -19.61
CA ARG A 117 -6.74 2.05 -20.75
C ARG A 117 -5.47 1.19 -20.74
N PHE A 118 -4.78 1.02 -19.61
CA PHE A 118 -3.68 0.06 -19.53
C PHE A 118 -4.20 -1.36 -19.83
N PRO A 119 -3.56 -2.17 -20.71
CA PRO A 119 -2.20 -2.06 -21.24
C PRO A 119 -2.04 -1.31 -22.57
N GLU A 120 -3.13 -0.85 -23.20
CA GLU A 120 -3.11 -0.12 -24.49
C GLU A 120 -2.39 1.23 -24.38
N CYS A 121 -2.57 1.93 -23.24
CA CYS A 121 -1.86 3.16 -22.91
C CYS A 121 -0.97 2.95 -21.68
N LYS A 122 0.35 3.10 -21.86
CA LYS A 122 1.36 2.90 -20.80
C LYS A 122 1.72 4.18 -20.04
N TYR A 123 0.96 5.24 -20.21
CA TYR A 123 1.16 6.50 -19.48
C TYR A 123 1.08 6.26 -17.98
N THR A 124 2.16 6.64 -17.27
CA THR A 124 2.24 6.62 -15.81
C THR A 124 2.96 7.87 -15.32
N LYS A 125 2.49 8.43 -14.21
CA LYS A 125 3.05 9.61 -13.57
C LYS A 125 3.08 9.41 -12.06
N ASN A 126 4.24 9.62 -11.46
CA ASN A 126 4.37 9.54 -10.00
C ASN A 126 3.64 10.71 -9.34
N ILE A 127 2.84 10.41 -8.32
CA ILE A 127 2.22 11.43 -7.48
C ILE A 127 3.30 11.91 -6.51
N GLN A 128 3.69 13.17 -6.63
CA GLN A 128 4.55 13.79 -5.64
C GLN A 128 3.69 14.20 -4.45
N GLU A 129 3.89 13.57 -3.29
CA GLU A 129 3.25 14.01 -2.04
C GLU A 129 3.70 15.44 -1.74
N LYS A 130 2.81 16.41 -2.00
CA LYS A 130 3.02 17.80 -1.59
C LYS A 130 2.73 17.91 -0.10
N ILE A 131 3.60 18.60 0.63
CA ILE A 131 3.17 19.17 1.91
C ILE A 131 2.50 20.50 1.58
N ASP A 132 1.42 20.83 2.29
CA ASP A 132 0.69 22.09 2.14
C ASP A 132 1.51 23.28 2.67
N MET A 133 2.62 23.55 1.99
CA MET A 133 3.65 24.51 2.37
C MET A 133 4.44 24.94 1.14
N LYS A 134 4.58 26.25 1.00
CA LYS A 134 5.47 26.85 0.00
C LYS A 134 6.93 26.64 0.36
N CYS A 135 7.75 26.46 -0.67
CA CYS A 135 9.18 26.29 -0.55
C CYS A 135 9.79 27.50 0.18
N PRO A 136 10.47 27.30 1.32
CA PRO A 136 11.03 28.42 2.09
C PRO A 136 12.17 29.12 1.37
N LYS A 137 12.78 28.49 0.35
CA LYS A 137 13.87 29.09 -0.44
C LYS A 137 13.38 29.97 -1.59
N CYS A 138 12.31 29.57 -2.28
CA CYS A 138 11.87 30.26 -3.50
C CYS A 138 10.46 30.87 -3.42
N ALA A 139 9.69 30.60 -2.35
CA ALA A 139 8.30 31.01 -2.09
C ALA A 139 7.26 30.66 -3.17
N THR A 140 7.70 30.28 -4.36
CA THR A 140 6.89 30.03 -5.55
C THR A 140 6.60 28.54 -5.74
N GLY A 141 7.59 27.69 -5.47
CA GLY A 141 7.44 26.24 -5.50
C GLY A 141 6.70 25.70 -4.27
N ASP A 142 6.12 24.51 -4.40
CA ASP A 142 5.59 23.74 -3.26
C ASP A 142 6.69 22.82 -2.73
N VAL A 143 6.68 22.52 -1.43
CA VAL A 143 7.56 21.48 -0.89
C VAL A 143 6.91 20.12 -1.13
N VAL A 144 7.66 19.22 -1.77
CA VAL A 144 7.25 17.85 -2.10
C VAL A 144 8.15 16.84 -1.42
N ILE A 145 7.62 15.65 -1.12
CA ILE A 145 8.40 14.54 -0.59
C ILE A 145 9.02 13.77 -1.75
N LYS A 146 10.34 13.64 -1.72
CA LYS A 146 11.15 12.92 -2.70
C LYS A 146 11.89 11.78 -2.03
N ASN A 147 12.31 10.79 -2.83
CA ASN A 147 13.09 9.65 -2.37
C ASN A 147 14.50 9.69 -2.97
N THR A 148 15.51 9.40 -2.16
CA THR A 148 16.87 9.17 -2.64
C THR A 148 17.00 7.80 -3.33
N LYS A 149 18.11 7.55 -4.05
CA LYS A 149 18.43 6.23 -4.63
C LYS A 149 18.41 5.09 -3.58
N ARG A 150 18.69 5.42 -2.30
CA ARG A 150 18.66 4.51 -1.15
C ARG A 150 17.29 4.48 -0.44
N LYS A 151 16.21 4.95 -1.08
CA LYS A 151 14.83 4.97 -0.55
C LYS A 151 14.63 5.77 0.76
N ARG A 152 15.54 6.69 1.10
CA ARG A 152 15.31 7.63 2.21
C ARG A 152 14.48 8.81 1.71
N ARG A 153 13.37 9.11 2.41
CA ARG A 153 12.48 10.25 2.14
C ARG A 153 13.17 11.56 2.54
N PHE A 154 13.03 12.59 1.72
CA PHE A 154 13.45 13.96 2.01
C PHE A 154 12.44 14.95 1.42
N PHE A 155 12.40 16.16 1.95
CA PHE A 155 11.56 17.25 1.47
C PHE A 155 12.35 18.06 0.46
N GLY A 156 11.84 18.28 -0.74
CA GLY A 156 12.49 19.07 -1.77
C GLY A 156 11.52 20.02 -2.48
N CYS A 157 12.04 21.01 -3.21
CA CYS A 157 11.18 21.89 -4.00
C CYS A 157 10.60 21.17 -5.24
N SER A 158 9.33 21.46 -5.56
CA SER A 158 8.67 21.00 -6.79
C SER A 158 9.34 21.54 -8.05
N ARG A 159 9.94 22.73 -7.99
CA ARG A 159 10.65 23.41 -9.09
C ARG A 159 12.11 22.98 -9.29
N TYR A 160 12.54 21.84 -8.78
CA TYR A 160 13.89 21.33 -9.09
C TYR A 160 14.00 21.02 -10.59
N PRO A 161 15.06 21.45 -11.33
CA PRO A 161 16.35 21.95 -10.85
C PRO A 161 16.46 23.46 -10.59
N GLU A 162 15.46 24.26 -10.95
CA GLU A 162 15.47 25.72 -10.77
C GLU A 162 15.55 26.13 -9.29
N CYS A 163 15.07 25.28 -8.38
CA CYS A 163 15.25 25.41 -6.94
C CYS A 163 15.75 24.08 -6.34
N ASP A 164 16.93 24.16 -5.75
CA ASP A 164 17.74 23.11 -5.10
C ASP A 164 17.40 22.91 -3.61
N PHE A 165 16.31 23.50 -3.11
CA PHE A 165 15.90 23.31 -1.72
C PHE A 165 15.68 21.82 -1.42
N ALA A 166 16.36 21.34 -0.37
CA ALA A 166 16.25 19.99 0.17
C ALA A 166 16.38 20.01 1.69
N SER A 167 15.57 19.24 2.40
CA SER A 167 15.59 19.08 3.86
C SER A 167 15.26 17.65 4.27
N TRP A 168 15.91 17.15 5.30
CA TRP A 168 15.62 15.83 5.89
C TRP A 168 14.45 15.88 6.89
N THR A 169 14.20 17.04 7.49
CA THR A 169 13.11 17.29 8.42
C THR A 169 11.99 18.08 7.74
N LYS A 170 10.73 17.82 8.14
CA LYS A 170 9.57 18.57 7.64
C LYS A 170 9.79 20.05 7.94
N PRO A 171 9.91 20.93 6.93
CA PRO A 171 10.10 22.35 7.16
C PRO A 171 8.86 22.91 7.89
N GLY A 172 9.05 23.90 8.76
CA GLY A 172 7.98 24.55 9.53
C GLY A 172 7.52 23.85 10.81
N VAL A 173 8.08 22.69 11.17
CA VAL A 173 7.99 22.19 12.56
C VAL A 173 9.16 22.78 13.33
N GLN A 174 8.92 23.86 14.09
CA GLN A 174 9.90 24.32 15.09
C GLN A 174 10.09 23.20 16.11
N LYS A 175 11.18 22.45 16.00
CA LYS A 175 11.72 21.74 17.17
C LYS A 175 12.36 22.81 18.02
N ASN A 176 11.68 23.24 19.08
CA ASN A 176 12.29 24.03 20.14
C ASN A 176 13.48 23.22 20.68
N PRO A 177 14.74 23.62 20.47
CA PRO A 177 15.89 22.92 21.01
C PRO A 177 16.34 23.67 22.25
N GLN A 178 15.54 23.62 23.32
CA GLN A 178 15.97 24.08 24.64
C GLN A 178 15.24 23.27 25.70
N MET A 179 15.90 22.19 26.14
CA MET A 179 16.05 21.81 27.54
C MET A 179 16.90 20.53 27.62
N ALA A 180 18.20 20.72 27.79
CA ALA A 180 19.11 19.90 28.60
C ALA A 180 20.48 20.60 28.59
N PRO A 181 21.21 20.68 29.72
CA PRO A 181 20.89 20.21 31.07
C PRO A 181 20.11 21.23 31.91
#